data_AF-A0A527YYI0-F1
#
_entry.id   AF-A0A527YYI0-F1
#
_cell.length_a   1.000
_cell.length_b   1.000
_cell.length_c   1.000
_cell.angle_alpha   90.00
_cell.angle_beta   90.00
_cell.angle_gamma   90.00
#
_symmetry.space_group_name_H-M   'P 1'
#
loop_
_entity.id
_entity.type
_entity.pdbx_description
1 polymer ?
#
loop_
_entity_poly.entity_id
_entity_poly.type
_entity_poly.pdbx_seq_one_letter_code
_entity_poly.pdbx_strand_id
1 'polypeptide(L)'
;HQFIHCDPERAKRETPFGGTIAHGFLSLSLLSAMTFETMPPLENSKMGVNHGFDSLRFLAPVKTGARIRTRFVLADVKVRP
;
A
#
# COMPACT_ATOMS: atom_id res chain seq x y z
N HIS A 1 -0.56 -11.90 -15.55
CA HIS A 1 0.78 -11.41 -15.15
C HIS A 1 1.15 -10.28 -16.12
N GLN A 2 1.04 -9.01 -15.73
CA GLN A 2 1.24 -7.87 -16.63
C GLN A 2 2.72 -7.45 -16.68
N PHE A 3 3.26 -7.22 -17.88
CA PHE A 3 4.69 -6.96 -18.10
C PHE A 3 5.19 -5.67 -17.41
N ILE A 4 4.31 -4.67 -17.24
CA ILE A 4 4.62 -3.39 -16.58
C ILE A 4 5.11 -3.55 -15.12
N HIS A 5 4.91 -4.72 -14.52
CA HIS A 5 5.33 -5.03 -13.15
C HIS A 5 6.51 -6.00 -13.05
N CYS A 6 6.83 -6.75 -14.11
CA CYS A 6 7.77 -7.87 -14.04
C CYS A 6 8.82 -7.91 -15.15
N ASP A 7 8.71 -7.09 -16.19
CA ASP A 7 9.64 -7.06 -17.32
C ASP A 7 10.25 -5.64 -17.46
N PRO A 8 11.43 -5.39 -16.86
CA PRO A 8 12.10 -4.09 -16.89
C PRO A 8 12.39 -3.56 -18.29
N GLU A 9 12.89 -4.41 -19.18
CA GLU A 9 13.31 -4.01 -20.53
C GLU A 9 12.10 -3.66 -21.39
N ARG A 10 11.05 -4.49 -21.34
CA ARG A 10 9.82 -4.22 -22.08
C ARG A 10 9.08 -3.02 -21.52
N ALA A 11 8.97 -2.90 -20.19
CA ALA A 11 8.31 -1.76 -19.56
C ALA A 11 9.01 -0.44 -19.89
N LYS A 12 10.35 -0.43 -19.95
CA LYS A 12 11.14 0.74 -20.35
C LYS A 12 10.92 1.14 -21.82
N ARG A 13 10.79 0.17 -22.72
CA ARG A 13 10.58 0.41 -24.16
C ARG A 13 9.15 0.81 -24.52
N GLU A 14 8.15 0.18 -23.90
CA GLU A 14 6.76 0.21 -24.37
C GLU A 14 5.83 1.08 -23.51
N THR A 15 6.32 1.68 -22.42
CA THR A 15 5.49 2.45 -21.49
C THR A 15 6.12 3.79 -21.12
N PRO A 16 5.31 4.80 -20.78
CA PRO A 16 5.82 6.09 -20.31
C PRO A 16 6.42 6.03 -18.89
N PHE A 17 6.40 4.88 -18.21
CA PHE A 17 6.89 4.77 -16.83
C PHE A 17 8.43 4.78 -16.74
N GLY A 18 9.12 4.41 -17.83
CA GLY A 18 10.58 4.33 -17.91
C GLY A 18 11.18 3.12 -17.19
N GLY A 19 10.37 2.10 -16.90
CA GLY A 19 10.77 0.88 -16.18
C GLY A 19 9.55 0.22 -15.53
N THR A 20 9.76 -0.80 -14.69
CA THR A 20 8.66 -1.44 -13.96
C THR A 20 8.10 -0.54 -12.86
N ILE A 21 6.82 -0.72 -12.60
CA ILE A 21 6.11 -0.10 -11.48
C ILE A 21 5.56 -1.20 -10.57
N ALA A 22 5.42 -0.92 -9.28
CA ALA A 22 4.76 -1.84 -8.35
C ALA A 22 3.29 -2.04 -8.75
N HIS A 23 2.74 -3.22 -8.45
CA HIS A 23 1.28 -3.41 -8.49
C HIS A 23 0.64 -2.48 -7.46
N GLY A 24 -0.48 -1.83 -7.80
CA GLY A 24 -1.23 -1.02 -6.83
C GLY A 24 -1.58 -1.83 -5.57
N PHE A 25 -2.00 -3.08 -5.73
CA PHE A 25 -2.29 -3.97 -4.61
C PHE A 25 -1.07 -4.39 -3.78
N LEU A 26 0.14 -4.38 -4.35
CA LEU A 26 1.35 -4.54 -3.56
C LEU A 26 1.60 -3.32 -2.68
N SER A 27 1.41 -2.10 -3.21
CA SER A 27 1.47 -0.89 -2.39
C SER A 27 0.39 -0.86 -1.30
N LEU A 28 -0.82 -1.34 -1.62
CA LEU A 28 -1.91 -1.45 -0.65
C LEU A 28 -1.59 -2.44 0.47
N SER A 29 -1.03 -3.61 0.15
CA SER A 29 -0.77 -4.65 1.15
C SER A 29 0.28 -4.22 2.18
N LEU A 30 1.23 -3.38 1.79
CA LEU A 30 2.24 -2.80 2.69
C LEU A 30 1.62 -1.90 3.77
N LEU A 31 0.44 -1.30 3.53
CA LEU A 31 -0.19 -0.41 4.51
C LEU A 31 -0.47 -1.11 5.84
N SER A 32 -0.85 -2.40 5.82
CA SER A 32 -1.11 -3.15 7.05
C SER A 32 0.12 -3.21 7.94
N ALA A 33 1.28 -3.59 7.39
CA ALA A 33 2.54 -3.65 8.13
C ALA A 33 2.98 -2.26 8.61
N MET A 34 2.94 -1.26 7.72
CA MET A 34 3.34 0.11 8.06
C MET A 34 2.44 0.73 9.14
N THR A 35 1.16 0.33 9.23
CA THR A 35 0.26 0.81 10.29
C THR A 35 0.70 0.31 11.66
N PHE A 36 1.06 -0.98 11.78
CA PHE A 36 1.54 -1.56 13.04
C PHE A 36 2.88 -0.97 13.49
N GLU A 37 3.73 -0.53 12.55
CA GLU A 37 4.98 0.16 12.87
C GLU A 37 4.78 1.64 13.26
N THR A 38 3.66 2.25 12.86
CA THR A 38 3.43 3.70 13.06
C THR A 38 2.49 4.01 14.22
N MET A 39 1.44 3.21 14.42
CA MET A 39 0.40 3.48 15.42
C MET A 39 0.73 2.79 16.74
N PRO A 40 0.40 3.42 17.89
CA PRO A 40 0.54 2.75 19.18
C PRO A 40 -0.37 1.51 19.24
N PRO A 41 0.06 0.44 19.92
CA PRO A 41 -0.79 -0.71 20.14
C PRO A 41 -2.04 -0.30 20.93
N LEU A 42 -3.20 -0.85 20.54
CA LEU A 42 -4.41 -0.71 21.33
C LEU A 42 -4.32 -1.64 22.53
N GLU A 43 -4.47 -1.09 23.74
CA GLU A 43 -4.49 -1.88 24.97
C GLU A 43 -5.61 -2.94 24.89
N ASN A 44 -5.31 -4.14 25.40
CA ASN A 44 -6.20 -5.30 25.37
C ASN A 44 -6.56 -5.83 23.95
N SER A 45 -5.89 -5.37 22.89
CA SER A 45 -6.02 -5.97 21.55
C SER A 45 -5.07 -7.15 21.34
N LYS A 46 -5.59 -8.28 20.83
CA LYS A 46 -4.80 -9.47 20.48
C LYS A 46 -4.47 -9.54 18.99
N MET A 47 -5.36 -9.01 18.15
CA MET A 47 -5.32 -9.11 16.70
C MET A 47 -6.10 -7.93 16.11
N GLY A 48 -5.60 -7.39 15.00
CA GLY A 48 -6.32 -6.45 14.16
C GLY A 48 -6.71 -7.12 12.84
N VAL A 49 -7.95 -6.91 12.39
CA VAL A 49 -8.39 -7.32 11.06
C VAL A 49 -8.71 -6.06 10.26
N ASN A 50 -8.12 -5.94 9.07
CA ASN A 50 -8.52 -4.89 8.14
C ASN A 50 -9.87 -5.29 7.51
N HIS A 51 -10.94 -4.58 7.88
CA HIS A 51 -12.30 -4.83 7.40
C HIS A 51 -12.56 -4.35 5.97
N GLY A 52 -11.69 -3.50 5.43
CA GLY A 52 -11.84 -2.93 4.10
C GLY A 52 -11.53 -1.44 4.06
N PHE A 53 -11.91 -0.80 2.97
CA PHE A 53 -11.65 0.60 2.69
C PHE A 53 -12.92 1.24 2.14
N ASP A 54 -13.31 2.40 2.66
CA ASP A 54 -14.46 3.15 2.13
C ASP A 54 -14.15 3.75 0.75
N SER A 55 -12.94 4.27 0.57
CA SER A 55 -12.47 4.82 -0.70
C SER A 55 -10.98 4.54 -0.89
N LEU A 56 -10.63 3.98 -2.05
CA LEU A 56 -9.26 3.70 -2.45
C LEU A 56 -9.03 4.18 -3.89
N ARG A 57 -7.94 4.93 -4.11
CA ARG A 57 -7.53 5.38 -5.44
C ARG A 57 -6.01 5.30 -5.58
N PHE A 58 -5.54 4.74 -6.69
CA PHE A 58 -4.13 4.76 -7.09
C PHE A 58 -3.89 5.96 -8.00
N LEU A 59 -3.43 7.08 -7.42
CA LEU A 59 -3.30 8.35 -8.15
C LEU A 59 -2.10 8.38 -9.10
N ALA A 60 -0.99 7.78 -8.70
CA ALA A 60 0.25 7.75 -9.46
C ALA A 60 0.94 6.39 -9.29
N PRO A 61 1.65 5.91 -10.34
CA PRO A 61 2.38 4.66 -10.25
C PRO A 61 3.61 4.78 -9.35
N VAL A 62 3.89 3.74 -8.56
CA VAL A 62 5.12 3.65 -7.75
C VAL A 62 6.20 2.95 -8.58
N LYS A 63 7.24 3.67 -8.96
CA LYS A 63 8.38 3.09 -9.70
C LYS A 63 9.16 2.10 -8.83
N THR A 64 9.67 1.03 -9.44
CA THR A 64 10.55 0.08 -8.75
C THR A 64 11.77 0.79 -8.15
N GLY A 65 12.13 0.43 -6.92
CA GLY A 65 13.23 1.06 -6.17
C GLY A 65 12.88 2.38 -5.49
N ALA A 66 11.70 2.95 -5.75
CA ALA A 66 11.25 4.14 -5.04
C ALA A 66 10.96 3.84 -3.57
N ARG A 67 11.22 4.81 -2.70
CA ARG A 67 10.80 4.77 -1.30
C ARG A 67 9.34 5.22 -1.19
N ILE A 68 8.56 4.50 -0.40
CA ILE A 68 7.21 4.91 -0.02
C ILE A 68 7.18 5.36 1.43
N ARG A 69 6.25 6.26 1.75
CA ARG A 69 5.96 6.71 3.10
C ARG A 69 4.45 6.86 3.22
N THR A 70 3.92 6.45 4.37
CA THR A 70 2.50 6.56 4.69
C THR A 70 2.28 7.58 5.79
N ARG A 71 1.05 8.06 5.90
CA ARG A 71 0.58 8.85 7.03
C ARG A 71 -0.74 8.25 7.48
N PHE A 72 -0.78 7.78 8.72
CA PHE A 72 -1.98 7.25 9.33
C PHE A 72 -2.57 8.28 10.29
N VAL A 73 -3.89 8.40 10.27
CA VAL A 73 -4.65 9.24 11.21
C VAL A 73 -5.82 8.40 11.68
N LEU A 74 -5.99 8.31 12.99
CA LEU A 74 -7.16 7.70 13.59
C LEU A 74 -8.36 8.63 13.37
N ALA A 75 -9.26 8.25 12.47
CA ALA A 75 -10.43 9.06 12.16
C ALA A 75 -11.55 8.89 13.20
N ASP A 76 -11.80 7.65 13.62
CA ASP A 76 -12.82 7.29 14.61
C ASP A 76 -12.46 5.96 15.30
N VAL A 77 -12.95 5.77 16.53
CA VAL A 77 -12.86 4.51 17.28
C VAL A 77 -14.18 4.25 17.99
N LYS A 78 -14.77 3.09 17.72
CA LYS A 78 -15.93 2.58 18.44
C LYS A 78 -15.58 1.28 19.15
N VAL A 79 -15.42 1.35 20.47
CA VAL A 79 -15.23 0.17 21.32
C VAL A 79 -16.55 -0.60 21.37
N ARG A 80 -16.49 -1.91 21.10
CA ARG A 80 -17.62 -2.82 21.27
C ARG A 80 -17.39 -3.64 22.55
N PRO A 81 -18.43 -3.86 23.37
CA PRO A 81 -18.35 -4.72 24.54
C PRO A 81 -18.04 -6.18 24.16
#